data_AF-A0A1V5M0J4-F1
#
_entry.id   AF-A0A1V5M0J4-F1
#
_cell.length_a   1.000
_cell.length_b   1.000
_cell.length_c   1.000
_cell.angle_alpha   90.00
_cell.angle_beta   90.00
_cell.angle_gamma   90.00
#
_symmetry.space_group_name_H-M   'P 1'
#
loop_
_entity.id
_entity.type
_entity.pdbx_description
1 polymer ?
#
loop_
_entity_poly.entity_id
_entity_poly.type
_entity_poly.pdbx_seq_one_letter_code
_entity_poly.pdbx_strand_id
1 'polypeptide(L)'
;MRKRAQQTLRYTHFTPATHPALCALVDFAAQNPGLDWRNYGSWPSYRSEASQITRQWHAICELLRIADHYTVTDAQIIAASQWAYSGRLTWNGTEWVYTCGQYWPTEYRSAAIAVLQATIREHELEVRDDVDAR
;
A
#
# COMPACT_ATOMS: atom_id res chain seq x y z
N MET A 1 4.24 -3.02 -14.59
CA MET A 1 4.73 -2.40 -13.34
C MET A 1 5.45 -1.10 -13.62
N ARG A 2 5.15 -0.06 -12.84
CA ARG A 2 5.66 1.32 -12.94
C ARG A 2 7.10 1.40 -12.42
N LYS A 3 7.91 2.30 -13.02
CA LYS A 3 9.33 2.49 -12.68
C LYS A 3 9.57 2.74 -11.18
N ARG A 4 8.68 3.52 -10.54
CA ARG A 4 8.78 3.85 -9.11
C ARG A 4 8.59 2.60 -8.23
N ALA A 5 7.64 1.73 -8.58
CA ALA A 5 7.42 0.46 -7.89
C ALA A 5 8.61 -0.49 -8.07
N GLN A 6 9.10 -0.64 -9.30
CA GLN A 6 10.30 -1.44 -9.61
C GLN A 6 11.50 -1.01 -8.78
N GLN A 7 11.75 0.30 -8.67
CA GLN A 7 12.86 0.84 -7.90
C GLN A 7 12.77 0.49 -6.42
N THR A 8 11.57 0.50 -5.83
CA THR A 8 11.38 0.15 -4.41
C THR A 8 11.52 -1.36 -4.18
N LEU A 9 10.90 -2.18 -5.03
CA LEU A 9 10.94 -3.64 -4.92
C LEU A 9 12.34 -4.23 -5.15
N ARG A 10 13.22 -3.52 -5.88
CA ARG A 10 14.60 -3.94 -6.15
C ARG A 10 15.40 -4.30 -4.89
N TYR A 11 15.06 -3.71 -3.74
CA TYR A 11 15.78 -3.91 -2.48
C TYR A 11 15.04 -4.84 -1.51
N THR A 12 14.11 -5.65 -2.01
CA THR A 12 13.30 -6.61 -1.25
C THR A 12 13.35 -7.98 -1.89
N HIS A 13 12.95 -9.02 -1.18
CA HIS A 13 12.82 -10.38 -1.69
C HIS A 13 11.51 -10.60 -2.46
N PHE A 14 10.63 -9.61 -2.47
CA PHE A 14 9.37 -9.66 -3.19
C PHE A 14 9.57 -9.57 -4.70
N THR A 15 9.07 -10.58 -5.40
CA THR A 15 9.08 -10.62 -6.86
C THR A 15 7.68 -10.90 -7.39
N PRO A 16 7.31 -10.46 -8.60
CA PRO A 16 6.01 -10.80 -9.18
C PRO A 16 5.76 -12.30 -9.34
N ALA A 17 6.81 -13.12 -9.37
CA ALA A 17 6.68 -14.58 -9.48
C ALA A 17 6.32 -15.24 -8.15
N THR A 18 6.76 -14.68 -7.02
CA THR A 18 6.57 -15.25 -5.68
C THR A 18 5.52 -14.53 -4.85
N HIS A 19 5.37 -13.22 -5.07
CA HIS A 19 4.45 -12.33 -4.35
C HIS A 19 3.67 -11.43 -5.33
N PRO A 20 2.92 -12.02 -6.29
CA PRO A 20 2.17 -11.26 -7.29
C PRO A 20 1.23 -10.22 -6.68
N ALA A 21 0.50 -10.53 -5.62
CA ALA A 21 -0.46 -9.59 -5.02
C ALA A 21 0.25 -8.43 -4.35
N LEU A 22 1.29 -8.68 -3.55
CA LEU A 22 2.11 -7.64 -2.92
C LEU A 22 2.78 -6.73 -3.96
N CYS A 23 3.42 -7.31 -4.97
CA CYS A 23 4.04 -6.55 -6.05
C CYS A 23 3.01 -5.70 -6.82
N ALA A 24 1.81 -6.24 -7.07
CA ALA A 24 0.73 -5.50 -7.69
C ALA A 24 0.20 -4.37 -6.78
N LEU A 25 0.21 -4.54 -5.46
CA LEU A 25 -0.20 -3.50 -4.50
C LEU A 25 0.74 -2.30 -4.55
N VAL A 26 2.05 -2.57 -4.58
CA VAL A 26 3.07 -1.53 -4.73
C VAL A 26 2.94 -0.83 -6.09
N ASP A 27 2.66 -1.59 -7.15
CA ASP A 27 2.42 -1.02 -8.47
C ASP A 27 1.18 -0.13 -8.52
N PHE A 28 0.08 -0.56 -7.88
CA PHE A 28 -1.14 0.20 -7.70
C PHE A 28 -0.88 1.51 -6.94
N ALA A 29 -0.11 1.46 -5.85
CA ALA A 29 0.21 2.65 -5.08
C ALA A 29 1.18 3.61 -5.80
N ALA A 30 1.92 3.12 -6.79
CA ALA A 30 2.85 3.89 -7.61
C ALA A 30 2.19 4.69 -8.75
N GLN A 31 0.86 4.65 -8.88
CA GLN A 31 0.10 5.45 -9.85
C GLN A 31 0.44 6.94 -9.77
N ASN A 32 0.33 7.66 -10.89
CA ASN A 32 0.46 9.12 -10.91
C ASN A 32 -0.84 9.71 -10.34
N PRO A 33 -0.78 10.57 -9.31
CA PRO A 33 -1.99 11.19 -8.73
C PRO A 33 -2.72 12.14 -9.69
N GLY A 34 -2.10 12.58 -10.79
CA GLY A 34 -2.75 13.43 -11.79
C GLY A 34 -3.04 14.85 -11.29
N LEU A 35 -2.26 15.36 -10.33
CA LEU A 35 -2.44 16.72 -9.82
C LEU A 35 -2.20 17.75 -10.93
N ASP A 36 -3.18 18.62 -11.19
CA ASP A 36 -3.02 19.83 -11.99
C ASP A 36 -3.27 21.04 -11.09
N TRP A 37 -2.31 21.97 -11.03
CA TRP A 37 -2.42 23.19 -10.24
C TRP A 37 -3.68 24.00 -10.58
N ARG A 38 -4.17 23.92 -11.83
CA ARG A 38 -5.38 24.63 -12.28
C ARG A 38 -6.65 24.17 -11.59
N ASN A 39 -6.63 22.99 -10.96
CA ASN A 39 -7.75 22.44 -10.19
C ASN A 39 -7.80 23.00 -8.75
N TYR A 40 -6.87 23.90 -8.39
CA TYR A 40 -6.76 24.44 -7.04
C TYR A 40 -7.00 25.94 -7.02
N GLY A 41 -7.78 26.41 -6.05
CA GLY A 41 -8.01 27.84 -5.82
C GLY A 41 -6.80 28.57 -5.22
N SER A 42 -5.76 27.85 -4.78
CA SER A 42 -4.56 28.45 -4.23
C SER A 42 -3.32 27.56 -4.35
N TRP A 43 -2.14 28.19 -4.47
CA TRP A 43 -0.84 27.51 -4.41
C TRP A 43 -0.61 26.73 -3.11
N PRO A 44 -0.95 27.26 -1.92
CA PRO A 44 -0.83 26.51 -0.67
C PRO A 44 -1.64 25.21 -0.66
N SER A 45 -2.87 25.20 -1.19
CA SER A 45 -3.71 24.00 -1.25
C SER A 45 -3.07 22.91 -2.11
N TYR A 46 -2.62 23.25 -3.32
CA TYR A 46 -1.90 22.33 -4.21
C TYR A 46 -0.65 21.75 -3.54
N ARG A 47 0.17 22.61 -2.92
CA ARG A 47 1.42 22.18 -2.28
C ARG A 47 1.16 21.25 -1.10
N SER A 48 0.15 21.54 -0.28
CA SER A 48 -0.24 20.71 0.86
C SER A 48 -0.52 19.27 0.41
N GLU A 49 -1.30 19.13 -0.67
CA GLU A 49 -1.68 17.82 -1.17
C GLU A 49 -0.53 17.09 -1.87
N ALA A 50 0.25 17.79 -2.70
CA ALA A 50 1.47 17.23 -3.30
C ALA A 50 2.45 16.73 -2.22
N SER A 51 2.59 17.46 -1.12
CA SER A 51 3.38 17.04 0.04
C SER A 51 2.77 15.82 0.74
N GLN A 52 1.45 15.76 0.92
CA GLN A 52 0.79 14.58 1.49
C GLN A 52 1.01 13.33 0.64
N ILE A 53 0.83 13.42 -0.67
CA ILE A 53 1.10 12.33 -1.62
C ILE A 53 2.54 11.84 -1.52
N THR A 54 3.48 12.77 -1.39
CA THR A 54 4.91 12.44 -1.24
C THR A 54 5.14 11.68 0.06
N ARG A 55 4.58 12.13 1.19
CA ARG A 55 4.66 11.42 2.48
C ARG A 55 4.05 10.03 2.42
N GLN A 56 2.88 9.88 1.79
CA GLN A 56 2.24 8.57 1.61
C GLN A 56 3.16 7.59 0.87
N TRP A 57 3.84 8.05 -0.18
CA TRP A 57 4.81 7.19 -0.85
C TRP A 57 5.98 6.76 0.06
N HIS A 58 6.53 7.69 0.83
CA HIS A 58 7.60 7.35 1.77
C HIS A 58 7.14 6.31 2.80
N ALA A 59 5.93 6.44 3.33
CA ALA A 59 5.34 5.46 4.22
C ALA A 59 5.20 4.08 3.55
N ILE A 60 4.77 4.00 2.29
CA ILE A 60 4.71 2.72 1.54
C ILE A 60 6.09 2.07 1.44
N CYS A 61 7.13 2.86 1.10
CA CYS A 61 8.49 2.33 1.01
C CYS A 61 9.01 1.79 2.34
N GLU A 62 8.67 2.45 3.44
CA GLU A 62 9.07 2.02 4.79
C GLU A 62 8.34 0.75 5.20
N LEU A 63 7.01 0.74 5.07
CA LEU A 63 6.17 -0.43 5.38
C LEU A 63 6.56 -1.64 4.53
N LEU A 64 6.95 -1.44 3.27
CA LEU A 64 7.41 -2.54 2.43
C LEU A 64 8.69 -3.19 2.97
N ARG A 65 9.63 -2.42 3.53
CA ARG A 65 10.85 -2.98 4.14
C ARG A 65 10.52 -3.76 5.42
N ILE A 66 9.57 -3.26 6.19
CA ILE A 66 9.09 -3.97 7.40
C ILE A 66 8.41 -5.28 6.99
N ALA A 67 7.53 -5.23 5.98
CA ALA A 67 6.89 -6.43 5.43
C ALA A 67 7.92 -7.45 4.89
N ASP A 68 8.97 -6.99 4.22
CA ASP A 68 10.07 -7.85 3.74
C ASP A 68 10.82 -8.50 4.91
N HIS A 69 11.12 -7.72 5.95
CA HIS A 69 11.75 -8.24 7.17
C HIS A 69 10.91 -9.32 7.86
N TYR A 70 9.58 -9.14 7.90
CA TYR A 70 8.63 -10.11 8.44
C TYR A 70 8.22 -11.21 7.45
N THR A 71 8.80 -11.24 6.25
CA THR A 71 8.49 -12.26 5.23
C THR A 71 6.98 -12.38 4.95
N VAL A 72 6.29 -11.23 4.94
CA VAL A 72 4.84 -11.16 4.73
C VAL A 72 4.44 -11.82 3.40
N THR A 73 3.40 -12.65 3.46
CA THR A 73 2.89 -13.39 2.31
C THR A 73 1.73 -12.67 1.61
N ASP A 74 1.49 -13.02 0.35
CA ASP A 74 0.32 -12.55 -0.39
C ASP A 74 -1.00 -12.92 0.31
N ALA A 75 -1.07 -14.09 0.94
CA ALA A 75 -2.26 -14.53 1.68
C ALA A 75 -2.61 -13.58 2.83
N GLN A 76 -1.60 -13.13 3.58
CA GLN A 76 -1.80 -12.20 4.69
C GLN A 76 -2.23 -10.81 4.20
N ILE A 77 -1.66 -10.33 3.08
CA ILE A 77 -2.08 -9.05 2.47
C ILE A 77 -3.52 -9.13 1.96
N ILE A 78 -3.89 -10.22 1.29
CA ILE A 78 -5.24 -10.43 0.78
C ILE A 78 -6.23 -10.52 1.95
N ALA A 79 -5.90 -11.24 3.02
CA ALA A 79 -6.75 -11.33 4.21
C ALA A 79 -6.96 -9.96 4.87
N ALA A 80 -5.88 -9.20 5.09
CA ALA A 80 -5.96 -7.87 5.67
C ALA A 80 -6.82 -6.90 4.83
N SER A 81 -6.75 -7.02 3.50
CA SER A 81 -7.50 -6.14 2.58
C SER A 81 -9.02 -6.23 2.73
N GLN A 82 -9.55 -7.33 3.26
CA GLN A 82 -11.00 -7.55 3.41
C GLN A 82 -11.65 -6.61 4.43
N TRP A 83 -10.88 -6.10 5.39
CA TRP A 83 -11.38 -5.25 6.46
C TRP A 83 -10.60 -3.94 6.59
N ALA A 84 -9.32 -3.92 6.23
CA ALA A 84 -8.52 -2.70 6.24
C ALA A 84 -9.14 -1.64 5.31
N TYR A 85 -9.13 -0.38 5.74
CA TYR A 85 -9.70 0.73 4.98
C TYR A 85 -11.16 0.52 4.56
N SER A 86 -11.97 -0.07 5.45
CA SER A 86 -13.38 -0.45 5.21
C SER A 86 -13.58 -1.50 4.11
N GLY A 87 -12.57 -2.32 3.81
CA GLY A 87 -12.65 -3.39 2.81
C GLY A 87 -12.74 -2.88 1.37
N ARG A 88 -12.39 -1.61 1.12
CA ARG A 88 -12.57 -0.96 -0.19
C ARG A 88 -11.53 -1.37 -1.24
N LEU A 89 -10.46 -2.04 -0.83
CA LEU A 89 -9.39 -2.50 -1.71
C LEU A 89 -9.45 -4.03 -1.78
N THR A 90 -9.73 -4.58 -2.95
CA THR A 90 -9.98 -6.01 -3.13
C THR A 90 -9.05 -6.58 -4.19
N TRP A 91 -8.48 -7.74 -3.91
CA TRP A 91 -7.71 -8.52 -4.88
C TRP A 91 -8.64 -9.42 -5.70
N ASN A 92 -8.56 -9.36 -7.03
CA ASN A 92 -9.40 -10.16 -7.92
C ASN A 92 -8.67 -11.39 -8.53
N GLY A 93 -7.44 -11.66 -8.11
CA GLY A 93 -6.58 -12.71 -8.66
C GLY A 93 -5.49 -12.20 -9.61
N THR A 94 -5.65 -11.00 -10.18
CA THR A 94 -4.68 -10.42 -11.12
C THR A 94 -4.31 -8.98 -10.78
N GLU A 95 -5.22 -8.19 -10.25
CA GLU A 95 -5.03 -6.79 -9.91
C GLU A 95 -5.81 -6.37 -8.65
N TRP A 96 -5.43 -5.20 -8.13
CA TRP A 96 -6.13 -4.55 -7.02
C TRP A 96 -7.23 -3.63 -7.55
N VAL A 97 -8.46 -3.92 -7.15
CA VAL A 97 -9.65 -3.14 -7.47
C VAL A 97 -9.99 -2.28 -6.26
N TYR A 98 -10.06 -0.97 -6.45
CA TYR A 98 -10.42 -0.04 -5.39
C TYR A 98 -11.79 0.60 -5.65
N THR A 99 -12.68 0.53 -4.66
CA THR A 99 -14.00 1.19 -4.72
C THR A 99 -13.84 2.66 -4.32
N CYS A 100 -13.76 3.53 -5.33
CA CYS A 100 -13.52 4.98 -5.20
C CYS A 100 -14.56 5.66 -4.28
N GLY A 101 -14.08 6.52 -3.38
CA GLY A 101 -14.90 7.49 -2.65
C GLY A 101 -15.08 8.79 -3.44
N GLN A 102 -15.29 9.91 -2.75
CA GLN A 102 -15.42 11.23 -3.37
C GLN A 102 -14.08 11.83 -3.80
N TYR A 103 -12.93 11.33 -3.31
CA TYR A 103 -11.63 11.98 -3.53
C TYR A 103 -10.49 11.01 -3.91
N TRP A 104 -10.48 10.60 -5.17
CA TRP A 104 -9.52 9.63 -5.69
C TRP A 104 -8.02 9.93 -5.49
N PRO A 105 -7.49 11.17 -5.68
CA PRO A 105 -6.04 11.39 -5.81
C PRO A 105 -5.18 10.98 -4.59
N THR A 106 -5.77 10.91 -3.40
CA THR A 106 -5.08 10.53 -2.15
C THR A 106 -5.59 9.25 -1.52
N GLU A 107 -6.80 8.79 -1.88
CA GLU A 107 -7.46 7.62 -1.29
C GLU A 107 -6.74 6.30 -1.61
N TYR A 108 -6.30 6.09 -2.86
CA TYR A 108 -5.72 4.80 -3.25
C TYR A 108 -4.42 4.46 -2.52
N ARG A 109 -3.55 5.46 -2.24
CA ARG A 109 -2.34 5.22 -1.44
C ARG A 109 -2.66 5.02 0.03
N SER A 110 -3.64 5.75 0.57
CA SER A 110 -4.12 5.52 1.94
C SER A 110 -4.65 4.10 2.11
N ALA A 111 -5.40 3.58 1.14
CA ALA A 111 -5.87 2.20 1.14
C ALA A 111 -4.69 1.21 1.16
N ALA A 112 -3.71 1.38 0.27
CA ALA A 112 -2.53 0.51 0.25
C ALA A 112 -1.71 0.56 1.55
N ILE A 113 -1.53 1.76 2.14
CA ILE A 113 -0.88 1.94 3.45
C ILE A 113 -1.63 1.19 4.54
N ALA A 114 -2.96 1.35 4.60
CA ALA A 114 -3.79 0.72 5.61
C ALA A 114 -3.74 -0.81 5.52
N VAL A 115 -3.73 -1.37 4.31
CA VAL A 115 -3.56 -2.83 4.11
C VAL A 115 -2.20 -3.29 4.62
N LEU A 116 -1.10 -2.62 4.24
CA LEU A 116 0.24 -2.99 4.71
C LEU A 116 0.36 -2.91 6.24
N GLN A 117 -0.16 -1.84 6.86
CA GLN A 117 -0.16 -1.67 8.31
C GLN A 117 -0.96 -2.75 9.02
N ALA A 118 -2.16 -3.05 8.50
CA ALA A 118 -3.01 -4.11 9.01
C ALA A 118 -2.30 -5.48 8.94
N THR A 119 -1.70 -5.81 7.81
CA THR A 119 -0.96 -7.06 7.63
C THR A 119 0.21 -7.20 8.60
N ILE A 120 1.03 -6.15 8.74
CA ILE A 120 2.18 -6.16 9.67
C ILE A 120 1.69 -6.37 11.11
N ARG A 121 0.64 -5.63 11.50
CA ARG A 121 0.05 -5.75 12.83
C ARG A 121 -0.46 -7.16 13.12
N GLU A 122 -1.22 -7.77 12.20
CA GLU A 122 -1.72 -9.13 12.42
C GLU A 122 -0.59 -10.15 12.54
N HIS A 123 0.47 -10.01 11.72
CA HIS A 123 1.65 -10.86 11.84
C HIS A 123 2.35 -10.73 13.21
N GLU A 124 2.49 -9.50 13.72
CA GLU A 124 3.05 -9.26 15.05
C GLU A 124 2.20 -9.89 16.18
N LEU A 125 0.87 -9.86 16.02
CA LEU A 125 -0.05 -10.49 16.98
C LEU A 125 0.07 -12.02 16.95
N GLU A 126 0.08 -12.62 15.76
CA GLU A 126 0.27 -14.06 15.56
C GLU A 126 1.58 -14.55 16.22
N VAL A 127 2.68 -13.85 15.96
CA VAL A 127 3.99 -14.20 16.53
C VAL A 127 4.01 -14.07 18.05
N ARG A 128 3.33 -13.06 18.62
CA ARG A 128 3.27 -12.89 20.07
C ARG A 128 2.45 -13.99 20.73
N ASP A 129 1.29 -14.31 20.18
CA ASP A 129 0.40 -15.33 20.74
C ASP A 129 1.08 -16.73 20.71
N ASP A 130 1.90 -17.00 19.70
CA ASP A 130 2.73 -18.21 19.61
C ASP A 130 3.84 -18.28 20.68
N VAL A 131 4.37 -17.13 21.10
CA VAL A 131 5.38 -17.05 22.18
C VAL A 131 4.72 -17.29 23.54
N ASP A 132 3.53 -16.71 23.77
CA ASP A 132 2.78 -16.84 25.02
C ASP A 132 2.18 -18.26 25.21
N ALA A 133 2.00 -19.01 24.12
CA ALA A 133 1.51 -20.38 24.14
C ALA A 133 2.58 -21.47 24.42
N ARG A 134 3.87 -21.09 24.50
CA ARG A 134 5.01 -22.00 24.74
C ARG A 134 5.50 -21.96 26.18
#